data_AF-A0A7X8GGW1-F1
#
_entry.id   AF-A0A7X8GGW1-F1
#
_cell.length_a   1.000
_cell.length_b   1.000
_cell.length_c   1.000
_cell.angle_alpha   90.00
_cell.angle_beta   90.00
_cell.angle_gamma   90.00
#
_symmetry.space_group_name_H-M   'P 1'
#
loop_
_entity.id
_entity.type
_entity.pdbx_description
1 polymer ?
#
loop_
_entity_poly.entity_id
_entity_poly.type
_entity_poly.pdbx_seq_one_letter_code
_entity_poly.pdbx_strand_id
1 'polypeptide(L)'
;MIVYLRNVSQDENAGGGIDTFIQNVRTLDVNAVCLATSQEQILQCWWSLIREGMHRISYVSAAYDSAGNSLHSFSSPSELMGCT
;
A
#
# COMPACT_ATOMS: atom_id res chain seq x y z
N MET A 1 -7.00 -1.02 2.31
CA MET A 1 -6.12 -1.24 1.16
C MET A 1 -4.69 -1.43 1.65
N ILE A 2 -3.97 -2.37 1.05
CA ILE A 2 -2.55 -2.63 1.30
C ILE A 2 -1.77 -2.17 0.07
N VAL A 3 -0.72 -1.40 0.28
CA VAL A 3 0.19 -0.90 -0.74
C VAL A 3 1.55 -1.54 -0.50
N TYR A 4 1.97 -2.41 -1.41
CA TYR A 4 3.27 -3.04 -1.37
C TYR A 4 4.28 -2.25 -2.18
N LEU A 5 5.30 -1.73 -1.51
CA LEU A 5 6.38 -0.98 -2.12
C LEU A 5 7.51 -1.92 -2.55
N ARG A 6 7.67 -2.09 -3.85
CA ARG A 6 8.78 -2.82 -4.46
C ARG A 6 9.89 -1.83 -4.83
N ASN A 7 11.13 -2.10 -4.42
CA ASN A 7 12.29 -1.22 -4.63
C ASN A 7 12.18 0.13 -3.92
N VAL A 8 12.01 0.12 -2.59
CA VAL A 8 12.33 1.32 -1.81
C VAL A 8 13.85 1.44 -1.79
N SER A 9 14.40 2.18 -2.75
CA SER A 9 15.75 2.73 -2.60
C SER A 9 15.75 3.48 -1.27
N GLN A 10 16.70 3.17 -0.40
CA GLN A 10 16.84 3.73 0.95
C GLN A 10 17.26 5.20 0.88
N ASP A 11 16.44 6.00 0.22
CA ASP A 11 16.61 7.43 0.04
C ASP A 11 15.77 8.13 1.10
N GLU A 12 16.45 8.91 1.94
CA GLU A 12 15.91 9.53 3.15
C GLU A 12 14.82 10.58 2.83
N ASN A 13 14.60 10.88 1.54
CA ASN A 13 13.56 11.77 1.02
C ASN A 13 12.29 11.07 0.50
N ALA A 14 12.16 9.75 0.66
CA ALA A 14 10.97 9.01 0.19
C ALA A 14 9.64 9.39 0.86
N GLY A 15 9.68 10.12 1.98
CA GLY A 15 8.49 10.51 2.74
C GLY A 15 7.49 11.33 1.92
N GLY A 16 7.97 12.31 1.14
CA GLY A 16 7.09 13.24 0.41
C GLY A 16 6.23 12.58 -0.68
N GLY A 17 6.83 11.68 -1.48
CA GLY A 17 6.11 10.95 -2.51
C GLY A 17 5.16 9.89 -1.95
N ILE A 18 5.53 9.25 -0.84
CA ILE A 18 4.69 8.26 -0.15
C ILE A 18 3.44 8.92 0.46
N ASP A 19 3.58 10.07 1.13
CA ASP A 19 2.45 10.81 1.69
C ASP A 19 1.46 11.27 0.62
N THR A 20 1.98 11.79 -0.50
CA THR A 20 1.15 12.22 -1.64
C THR A 20 0.39 11.04 -2.24
N PHE A 21 1.03 9.87 -2.37
CA PHE A 21 0.37 8.66 -2.84
C PHE A 21 -0.73 8.18 -1.87
N ILE A 22 -0.47 8.18 -0.56
CA ILE A 22 -1.50 7.83 0.44
C ILE A 22 -2.68 8.79 0.34
N GLN A 23 -2.44 10.09 0.17
CA GLN A 23 -3.52 11.06 -0.01
C GLN A 23 -4.35 10.75 -1.26
N ASN A 24 -3.72 10.47 -2.39
CA ASN A 24 -4.42 10.09 -3.62
C ASN A 24 -5.23 8.80 -3.43
N VAL A 25 -4.68 7.79 -2.75
CA VAL A 25 -5.41 6.54 -2.46
C VAL A 25 -6.60 6.80 -1.53
N ARG A 26 -6.50 7.68 -0.55
CA ARG A 26 -7.63 8.04 0.33
C ARG A 26 -8.78 8.69 -0.43
N THR A 27 -8.52 9.36 -1.56
CA THR A 27 -9.60 9.90 -2.41
C THR A 27 -10.43 8.82 -3.13
N LEU A 28 -9.95 7.57 -3.16
CA LEU A 28 -10.62 6.44 -3.81
C LEU A 28 -11.61 5.71 -2.87
N ASP A 29 -12.19 6.42 -1.90
CA ASP A 29 -13.15 5.89 -0.90
C ASP A 29 -12.58 4.71 -0.08
N VAL A 30 -11.29 4.79 0.25
CA VAL A 30 -10.59 3.74 0.98
C VAL A 30 -10.56 4.07 2.47
N ASN A 31 -11.17 3.21 3.28
CA ASN A 31 -11.32 3.44 4.72
C ASN A 31 -9.99 3.38 5.51
N ALA A 32 -9.03 2.59 5.04
CA ALA A 32 -7.71 2.46 5.65
C ALA A 32 -6.63 2.10 4.61
N VAL A 33 -5.42 2.64 4.75
CA VAL A 33 -4.27 2.36 3.88
C VAL A 33 -3.12 1.85 4.74
N CYS A 34 -2.55 0.70 4.38
CA CYS A 34 -1.38 0.12 5.04
C CYS A 34 -0.23 -0.01 4.03
N LEU A 35 0.95 0.50 4.39
CA LEU A 35 2.15 0.38 3.57
C LEU A 35 2.97 -0.82 4.03
N ALA A 36 3.45 -1.61 3.08
CA ALA A 36 4.31 -2.75 3.34
C ALA A 36 5.49 -2.76 2.38
N THR A 37 6.69 -2.99 2.88
CA THR A 37 7.91 -3.16 2.06
C THR A 37 8.38 -4.61 1.98
N SER A 38 7.76 -5.50 2.75
CA SER A 38 8.04 -6.95 2.75
C SER A 38 6.75 -7.77 2.79
N GLN A 39 6.87 -9.06 2.48
CA GLN A 39 5.74 -10.00 2.54
C GLN A 39 5.21 -10.17 3.97
N GLU A 40 6.09 -10.15 4.98
CA GLU A 40 5.71 -10.22 6.38
C GLU A 40 4.87 -9.00 6.79
N GLN A 41 5.25 -7.80 6.33
CA GLN A 41 4.47 -6.59 6.57
C GLN A 41 3.12 -6.64 5.85
N ILE A 42 3.03 -7.22 4.65
CA ILE A 42 1.75 -7.45 3.97
C ILE A 42 0.83 -8.31 4.85
N LEU A 43 1.35 -9.41 5.39
CA LEU A 43 0.58 -10.30 6.26
C LEU A 43 0.14 -9.61 7.56
N GLN A 44 1.01 -8.82 8.18
CA GLN A 44 0.67 -8.04 9.37
C GLN A 44 -0.40 -6.98 9.07
N CYS A 45 -0.25 -6.23 7.98
CA CYS A 45 -1.24 -5.26 7.50
C CYS A 45 -2.60 -5.93 7.25
N TRP A 46 -2.59 -7.07 6.55
CA TRP A 46 -3.80 -7.82 6.24
C TRP A 46 -4.51 -8.29 7.51
N TRP A 47 -3.76 -8.87 8.46
CA TRP A 47 -4.34 -9.30 9.72
C TRP A 47 -4.91 -8.14 10.54
N SER A 48 -4.20 -7.02 10.59
CA SER A 48 -4.68 -5.83 11.29
C SER A 48 -5.99 -5.34 10.70
N LEU A 49 -6.10 -5.25 9.37
CA LEU A 49 -7.32 -4.78 8.69
C LEU A 49 -8.50 -5.73 8.93
N ILE A 50 -8.30 -7.04 8.92
CA ILE A 50 -9.36 -8.01 9.25
C ILE A 50 -9.83 -7.83 10.70
N ARG A 51 -8.90 -7.66 11.66
CA ARG A 51 -9.26 -7.44 13.07
C ARG A 51 -10.06 -6.17 13.30
N GLU A 52 -9.83 -5.15 12.48
CA GLU A 52 -10.60 -3.89 12.45
C GLU A 52 -11.96 -4.03 11.72
N GLY A 53 -12.34 -5.24 11.30
CA GLY A 53 -13.64 -5.51 10.65
C GLY A 53 -13.68 -5.18 9.16
N MET A 54 -12.52 -5.01 8.51
CA MET A 54 -12.49 -4.75 7.06
C MET A 54 -12.73 -6.03 6.29
N HIS A 55 -13.86 -6.09 5.57
CA HIS A 55 -14.22 -7.24 4.74
C HIS A 55 -13.68 -7.17 3.30
N ARG A 56 -13.38 -5.96 2.82
CA ARG A 56 -12.89 -5.73 1.45
C ARG A 56 -11.50 -5.12 1.50
N ILE A 57 -10.48 -5.97 1.30
CA ILE A 57 -9.08 -5.56 1.36
C ILE A 57 -8.49 -5.63 -0.04
N SER A 58 -8.27 -4.48 -0.67
CA SER A 58 -7.55 -4.41 -1.94
C SER A 58 -6.04 -4.34 -1.71
N TYR A 59 -5.27 -4.99 -2.56
CA TYR A 59 -3.81 -5.03 -2.56
C TYR A 59 -3.28 -4.45 -3.87
N VAL A 60 -2.31 -3.54 -3.80
CA VAL A 60 -1.61 -3.01 -4.99
C VAL A 60 -0.10 -3.07 -4.78
N SER A 61 0.63 -3.43 -5.84
CA SER A 61 2.08 -3.34 -5.88
C SER A 61 2.50 -2.05 -6.57
N ALA A 62 3.43 -1.31 -5.98
CA ALA A 62 3.93 -0.05 -6.52
C ALA A 62 5.45 0.06 -6.36
N ALA A 63 6.13 0.66 -7.34
CA ALA A 63 7.52 1.11 -7.17
C ALA A 63 7.53 2.56 -6.73
N TYR A 64 8.45 2.84 -5.81
CA TYR A 64 8.87 4.20 -5.56
C TYR A 64 10.02 4.55 -6.52
N ASP A 65 9.79 5.51 -7.41
CA ASP A 65 10.84 6.12 -8.22
C ASP A 65 11.41 7.33 -7.46
N SER A 66 12.61 7.16 -6.91
CA SER A 66 13.31 8.23 -6.18
C SER A 66 13.79 9.35 -7.09
N ALA A 67 13.99 9.10 -8.39
CA ALA A 67 14.43 10.14 -9.33
C ALA A 67 13.29 11.13 -9.66
N GLY A 68 12.05 10.63 -9.71
CA GLY A 68 10.85 11.42 -9.97
C GLY A 68 10.05 11.81 -8.72
N ASN A 69 10.44 11.35 -7.52
CA ASN A 69 9.63 11.44 -6.29
C ASN A 69 8.18 10.95 -6.51
N SER A 70 8.03 9.88 -7.30
CA SER A 70 6.75 9.43 -7.82
C SER A 70 6.55 7.94 -7.54
N LEU A 71 5.30 7.58 -7.29
CA LEU A 71 4.89 6.22 -6.99
C LEU A 71 4.15 5.64 -8.21
N HIS A 72 4.76 4.65 -8.85
CA HIS A 72 4.20 3.98 -10.01
C HIS A 72 3.59 2.64 -9.61
N SER A 73 2.28 2.51 -9.72
CA SER A 73 1.59 1.22 -9.54
C SER A 73 1.94 0.30 -10.71
N PHE A 74 2.44 -0.91 -10.41
CA PHE A 74 2.73 -1.92 -11.44
C PHE A 74 1.52 -2.74 -11.85
N SER A 75 0.46 -2.72 -11.03
CA SER A 75 -0.69 -3.59 -11.21
C SER A 75 -2.00 -2.91 -10.83
N SER A 76 -3.10 -3.37 -11.41
CA SER A 76 -4.43 -3.07 -10.88
C SER A 76 -4.57 -3.63 -9.46
N PRO A 77 -5.36 -3.01 -8.58
CA PRO A 77 -5.61 -3.54 -7.25
C PRO A 77 -6.26 -4.93 -7.34
N SER A 78 -5.67 -5.93 -6.68
CA SER A 78 -6.24 -7.26 -6.53
C SER A 78 -7.01 -7.32 -5.22
N GLU A 79 -8.20 -7.91 -5.21
CA GLU A 79 -8.94 -8.14 -3.96
C GLU A 79 -8.37 -9.35 -3.21
N LEU A 80 -8.01 -9.12 -1.95
CA LEU A 80 -7.72 -10.18 -1.00
C LEU A 80 -9.03 -10.56 -0.30
N MET A 81 -9.55 -11.74 -0.62
CA MET A 81 -10.67 -12.30 0.11
C MET A 81 -10.16 -12.95 1.39
N GLY A 82 -10.77 -12.60 2.53
CA GLY A 82 -10.59 -13.36 3.76
C GLY A 82 -11.44 -14.63 3.70
N CYS A 83 -10.85 -15.80 3.90
CA CYS A 83 -11.63 -16.97 4.28
C CYS A 83 -12.07 -16.76 5.73
N THR A 84 -13.32 -16.34 5.92
CA THR A 84 -14.00 -16.37 7.23
C THR A 84 -14.42 -17.79 7.58
#